data_AF-A0A133YCM5-F1
#
_entry.id   AF-A0A133YCM5-F1
#
_cell.length_a   1.000
_cell.length_b   1.000
_cell.length_c   1.000
_cell.angle_alpha   90.00
_cell.angle_beta   90.00
_cell.angle_gamma   90.00
#
_symmetry.space_group_name_H-M   'P 1'
#
loop_
_entity.id
_entity.type
_entity.pdbx_description
1 polymer ?
#
loop_
_entity_poly.entity_id
_entity_poly.type
_entity_poly.pdbx_seq_one_letter_code
_entity_poly.pdbx_strand_id
1 'polypeptide(L)'
;NLITCPMVKYRMPYDKYVEEHPHLASFVASVNGNDFLTDPTGSRRFLPFEVLSIDIERAKAVSMDNVYAEAKALLSIGFRYWFDDEEITELYRESEDFQVQTAEMELLLRCFEKPAEYENYSLMTTTEILTYLDIYTHQPLVAKRMGEALKKAGYIKMSKRRNGGSPIYVYKIRKILPCPLLQTCSSQM
;
A
#
# COMPACT_ATOMS: atom_id res chain seq x y z
N ASN A 1 -14.46 -6.60 -3.86
CA ASN A 1 -14.05 -5.19 -3.65
C ASN A 1 -15.19 -4.33 -4.14
N LEU A 2 -16.00 -3.76 -3.23
CA LEU A 2 -17.23 -3.05 -3.58
C LEU A 2 -16.95 -1.82 -4.47
N ILE A 3 -15.84 -1.13 -4.22
CA ILE A 3 -15.45 0.15 -4.85
C ILE A 3 -15.34 0.05 -6.37
N THR A 4 -14.98 -1.12 -6.91
CA THR A 4 -14.81 -1.31 -8.36
C THR A 4 -15.80 -2.29 -8.97
N CYS A 5 -16.79 -2.77 -8.22
CA CYS A 5 -17.80 -3.65 -8.78
C CYS A 5 -18.71 -2.85 -9.72
N PRO A 6 -18.84 -3.19 -11.01
CA PRO A 6 -19.66 -2.43 -11.96
C PRO A 6 -21.17 -2.57 -11.69
N MET A 7 -21.56 -3.66 -11.02
CA MET A 7 -22.94 -3.92 -10.61
C MET A 7 -22.97 -4.29 -9.13
N VAL A 8 -24.05 -3.88 -8.46
CA VAL A 8 -24.29 -4.14 -7.04
C VAL A 8 -25.59 -4.92 -6.91
N LYS A 9 -25.53 -6.04 -6.20
CA LYS A 9 -26.70 -6.84 -5.85
C LYS A 9 -27.21 -6.41 -4.49
N TYR A 10 -28.42 -5.88 -4.44
CA TYR A 10 -29.07 -5.53 -3.17
C TYR A 10 -30.57 -5.78 -3.24
N ARG A 11 -31.18 -5.90 -2.06
CA ARG A 11 -32.63 -6.03 -1.88
C ARG A 11 -33.12 -4.77 -1.21
N MET A 12 -34.02 -4.04 -1.85
CA MET A 12 -34.62 -2.86 -1.22
C MET A 12 -35.45 -3.27 0.00
N PRO A 13 -35.66 -2.37 0.97
CA PRO A 13 -36.60 -2.61 2.05
C PRO A 13 -37.94 -3.07 1.49
N TYR A 14 -38.49 -4.16 2.05
CA TYR A 14 -39.77 -4.79 1.67
C TYR A 14 -39.80 -5.58 0.35
N ASP A 15 -38.72 -5.62 -0.43
CA ASP A 15 -38.67 -6.46 -1.63
C ASP A 15 -38.46 -7.94 -1.33
N LYS A 16 -39.02 -8.80 -2.20
CA LYS A 16 -38.93 -10.26 -2.09
C LYS A 16 -37.63 -10.83 -2.67
N TYR A 17 -37.09 -10.19 -3.71
CA TYR A 17 -35.95 -10.70 -4.47
C TYR A 17 -34.79 -9.72 -4.44
N VAL A 18 -33.57 -10.24 -4.59
CA VAL A 18 -32.37 -9.43 -4.76
C VAL A 18 -32.30 -9.02 -6.23
N GLU A 19 -32.12 -7.73 -6.47
CA GLU A 19 -31.95 -7.17 -7.81
C GLU A 19 -30.51 -6.71 -8.01
N GLU A 20 -30.09 -6.63 -9.28
CA GLU A 20 -28.76 -6.21 -9.67
C GLU A 20 -28.84 -4.87 -10.40
N HIS A 21 -28.17 -3.85 -9.86
CA HIS A 21 -28.20 -2.49 -10.39
C HIS A 21 -26.79 -2.00 -10.74
N PRO A 22 -26.66 -1.06 -11.69
CA PRO A 22 -25.38 -0.40 -11.97
C PRO A 22 -24.82 0.27 -10.72
N HIS A 23 -23.51 0.16 -10.52
CA HIS A 23 -22.82 0.86 -9.45
C HIS A 23 -22.70 2.35 -9.78
N LEU A 24 -23.37 3.20 -9.01
CA LEU A 24 -23.30 4.66 -9.13
C LEU A 24 -22.71 5.34 -7.88
N ALA A 25 -22.51 4.59 -6.80
CA ALA A 25 -22.04 5.14 -5.54
C ALA A 25 -20.58 5.60 -5.62
N SER A 26 -20.29 6.70 -4.92
CA SER A 26 -18.93 7.10 -4.56
C SER A 26 -18.78 6.95 -3.05
N PHE A 27 -17.60 6.57 -2.59
CA PHE A 27 -17.32 6.34 -1.17
C PHE A 27 -16.46 7.47 -0.63
N VAL A 28 -16.88 8.02 0.51
CA VAL A 28 -16.09 8.94 1.33
C VAL A 28 -16.12 8.39 2.75
N ALA A 29 -14.96 8.34 3.40
CA ALA A 29 -14.82 7.86 4.76
C ALA A 29 -13.84 8.76 5.52
N SER A 30 -14.08 8.92 6.82
CA SER A 30 -13.17 9.57 7.75
C SER A 30 -12.56 8.53 8.68
N VAL A 31 -11.26 8.65 8.94
CA VAL A 31 -10.53 7.82 9.90
C VAL A 31 -9.76 8.73 10.86
N ASN A 32 -9.57 8.27 12.10
CA ASN A 32 -8.80 9.03 13.10
C ASN A 32 -7.30 8.76 13.03
N GLY A 33 -6.89 7.60 12.51
CA GLY A 33 -5.49 7.22 12.36
C GLY A 33 -5.04 7.36 10.91
N ASN A 34 -3.76 7.71 10.72
CA ASN A 34 -3.18 7.89 9.39
C ASN A 34 -2.93 6.54 8.69
N ASP A 35 -2.73 5.46 9.46
CA ASP A 35 -2.37 4.15 8.92
C ASP A 35 -3.60 3.33 8.53
N PHE A 36 -4.12 3.50 7.31
CA PHE A 36 -5.27 2.71 6.82
C PHE A 36 -5.07 2.05 5.46
N LEU A 37 -4.09 2.49 4.66
CA LEU A 37 -3.79 1.87 3.38
C LEU A 37 -2.94 0.61 3.61
N THR A 38 -3.57 -0.56 3.50
CA THR A 38 -2.94 -1.87 3.75
C THR A 38 -2.43 -2.56 2.48
N ASP A 39 -2.96 -2.22 1.31
CA ASP A 39 -2.56 -2.84 0.03
C ASP A 39 -1.67 -1.88 -0.77
N PRO A 40 -0.35 -2.15 -0.89
CA PRO A 40 0.58 -1.27 -1.59
C PRO A 40 0.28 -1.10 -3.09
N THR A 41 -0.47 -2.03 -3.70
CA THR A 41 -0.86 -1.95 -5.12
C THR A 41 -2.29 -1.45 -5.33
N GLY A 42 -3.13 -1.60 -4.30
CA GLY A 42 -4.55 -1.29 -4.32
C GLY A 42 -4.92 0.14 -3.94
N SER A 43 -3.96 0.89 -3.38
CA SER A 43 -4.17 2.23 -2.82
C SER A 43 -4.60 3.31 -3.81
N ARG A 44 -4.40 3.13 -5.13
CA ARG A 44 -4.82 4.12 -6.16
C ARG A 44 -6.33 4.41 -6.21
N ARG A 45 -7.13 3.62 -5.49
CA ARG A 45 -8.60 3.79 -5.38
C ARG A 45 -9.00 4.73 -4.24
N PHE A 46 -8.03 5.14 -3.43
CA PHE A 46 -8.21 6.06 -2.33
C PHE A 46 -7.46 7.34 -2.67
N LEU A 47 -8.11 8.47 -2.41
CA LEU A 47 -7.51 9.81 -2.48
C LEU A 47 -7.41 10.32 -1.03
N PRO A 48 -6.42 9.87 -0.26
CA PRO A 48 -6.29 10.26 1.13
C PRO A 48 -5.80 11.72 1.22
N PHE A 49 -6.32 12.46 2.18
CA PHE A 49 -5.80 13.77 2.54
C PHE A 49 -6.14 14.05 4.01
N GLU A 50 -5.29 14.82 4.68
CA GLU A 50 -5.51 15.25 6.05
C GLU A 50 -6.39 16.51 6.06
N VAL A 51 -7.40 16.52 6.93
CA VAL A 51 -8.31 17.66 7.10
C VAL A 51 -7.98 18.37 8.40
N LEU A 52 -7.32 19.53 8.29
CA LEU A 52 -6.93 20.34 9.45
C LEU A 52 -8.07 21.21 9.99
N SER A 53 -8.92 21.72 9.09
CA SER A 53 -10.10 22.52 9.44
C SER A 53 -11.13 22.49 8.31
N ILE A 54 -12.39 22.75 8.65
CA ILE A 54 -13.50 22.77 7.69
C ILE A 54 -14.24 24.11 7.83
N ASP A 55 -14.27 24.88 6.74
CA ASP A 55 -15.16 26.04 6.61
C ASP A 55 -16.51 25.57 6.05
N ILE A 56 -17.44 25.31 6.97
CA ILE A 56 -18.75 24.75 6.63
C ILE A 56 -19.65 25.77 5.93
N GLU A 57 -19.51 27.05 6.23
CA GLU A 57 -20.37 28.09 5.64
C GLU A 57 -19.95 28.35 4.19
N ARG A 58 -18.64 28.37 3.91
CA ARG A 58 -18.15 28.39 2.53
C ARG A 58 -18.58 27.16 1.74
N ALA A 59 -18.54 25.97 2.34
CA ALA A 59 -18.95 24.74 1.66
C ALA A 59 -20.44 24.77 1.27
N LYS A 60 -21.32 25.24 2.17
CA LYS A 60 -22.76 25.39 1.89
C LYS A 60 -23.07 26.44 0.82
N ALA A 61 -22.21 27.45 0.67
CA ALA A 61 -22.39 28.51 -0.33
C ALA A 61 -22.07 28.04 -1.76
N VAL A 62 -21.44 26.88 -1.94
CA VAL A 62 -21.15 26.32 -3.27
C VAL A 62 -22.46 25.82 -3.92
N SER A 63 -22.80 26.37 -5.08
CA SER A 63 -23.93 25.90 -5.88
C SER A 63 -23.60 24.59 -6.60
N MET A 64 -24.24 23.50 -6.20
CA MET A 64 -24.06 22.20 -6.86
C MET A 64 -24.57 22.18 -8.30
N ASP A 65 -25.58 22.99 -8.63
CA ASP A 65 -26.05 23.13 -10.02
C ASP A 65 -24.95 23.65 -10.93
N ASN A 66 -24.16 24.62 -10.44
CA ASN A 66 -23.02 25.16 -11.19
C ASN A 66 -21.91 24.12 -11.33
N VAL A 67 -21.61 23.36 -10.27
CA VAL A 67 -20.62 22.27 -10.30
C VAL A 67 -21.01 21.22 -11.35
N TYR A 68 -22.27 20.79 -11.38
CA TYR A 68 -22.73 19.82 -12.37
C TYR A 68 -22.76 20.40 -13.79
N ALA A 69 -23.10 21.67 -13.95
CA ALA A 69 -23.07 22.35 -15.25
C ALA A 69 -21.64 22.38 -15.82
N GLU A 70 -20.65 22.72 -14.99
CA GLU A 70 -19.24 22.74 -15.38
C GLU A 70 -18.71 21.32 -15.68
N ALA A 71 -19.02 20.34 -14.83
CA ALA A 71 -18.64 18.95 -15.07
C ALA A 71 -19.21 18.41 -16.40
N LYS A 72 -20.47 18.74 -16.72
CA LYS A 72 -21.10 18.37 -17.99
C LYS A 72 -20.43 19.06 -19.18
N ALA A 73 -20.06 20.33 -19.03
CA ALA A 73 -19.34 21.06 -20.06
C ALA A 73 -17.97 20.41 -20.33
N LEU A 74 -17.19 20.12 -19.29
CA LEU A 74 -15.90 19.42 -19.38
C LEU A 74 -16.03 18.05 -20.06
N LEU A 75 -17.06 17.28 -19.69
CA LEU A 75 -17.33 16.00 -20.33
C LEU A 75 -17.65 16.17 -21.83
N SER A 76 -18.42 17.20 -22.20
CA SER A 76 -18.81 17.44 -23.60
C SER A 76 -17.62 17.79 -24.50
N ILE A 77 -16.56 18.39 -23.95
CA ILE A 77 -15.32 18.72 -24.68
C ILE A 77 -14.28 17.59 -24.61
N GLY A 78 -14.63 16.43 -24.04
CA GLY A 78 -13.74 15.26 -23.95
C GLY A 78 -12.65 15.40 -22.88
N PHE A 79 -12.91 16.14 -21.80
CA PHE A 79 -11.97 16.24 -20.69
C PHE A 79 -11.65 14.85 -20.11
N ARG A 80 -10.36 14.58 -19.90
CA ARG A 80 -9.88 13.33 -19.32
C ARG A 80 -10.13 13.33 -17.81
N TYR A 81 -11.03 12.46 -17.36
CA TYR A 81 -11.42 12.35 -15.95
C TYR A 81 -10.73 11.17 -15.21
N TRP A 82 -9.81 10.46 -15.88
CA TRP A 82 -9.01 9.40 -15.28
C TRP A 82 -7.55 9.81 -15.20
N PHE A 83 -6.85 9.34 -14.17
CA PHE A 83 -5.44 9.65 -13.96
C PHE A 83 -4.54 8.97 -15.01
N ASP A 84 -3.45 9.64 -15.39
CA ASP A 84 -2.34 9.08 -16.15
C ASP A 84 -1.26 8.51 -15.22
N ASP A 85 -0.19 7.97 -15.79
CA ASP A 85 0.88 7.34 -15.02
C ASP A 85 1.67 8.34 -14.14
N GLU A 86 1.75 9.61 -14.56
CA GLU A 86 2.45 10.67 -13.83
C GLU A 86 1.62 11.10 -12.61
N GLU A 87 0.33 11.36 -12.81
CA GLU A 87 -0.65 11.68 -11.77
C GLU A 87 -0.82 10.52 -10.78
N ILE A 88 -0.82 9.27 -11.25
CA ILE A 88 -0.82 8.09 -10.38
C ILE A 88 0.45 8.03 -9.53
N THR A 89 1.60 8.39 -10.09
CA THR A 89 2.89 8.40 -9.36
C THR A 89 2.91 9.48 -8.29
N GLU A 90 2.38 10.66 -8.60
CA GLU A 90 2.18 11.74 -7.63
C GLU A 90 1.23 11.30 -6.50
N LEU A 91 0.07 10.74 -6.85
CA LEU A 91 -0.88 10.21 -5.87
C LEU A 91 -0.23 9.18 -4.94
N TYR A 92 0.60 8.28 -5.47
CA TYR A 92 1.29 7.29 -4.64
C TYR A 92 2.27 7.90 -3.66
N ARG A 93 2.94 9.00 -4.05
CA ARG A 93 3.88 9.72 -3.18
C ARG A 93 3.14 10.40 -2.04
N GLU A 94 2.08 11.13 -2.33
CA GLU A 94 1.26 11.81 -1.31
C GLU A 94 0.52 10.81 -0.41
N SER A 95 0.21 9.63 -0.94
CA SER A 95 -0.45 8.56 -0.16
C SER A 95 0.52 7.74 0.71
N GLU A 96 1.83 7.95 0.61
CA GLU A 96 2.82 7.14 1.32
C GLU A 96 2.69 7.25 2.84
N ASP A 97 2.39 8.45 3.33
CA ASP A 97 2.21 8.77 4.75
C ASP A 97 0.99 8.08 5.38
N PHE A 98 0.04 7.61 4.55
CA PHE A 98 -1.15 6.88 4.99
C PHE A 98 -1.02 5.36 4.89
N GLN A 99 0.14 4.87 4.45
CA GLN A 99 0.39 3.43 4.32
C GLN A 99 0.77 2.81 5.66
N VAL A 100 0.06 1.73 5.99
CA VAL A 100 0.37 0.93 7.17
C VAL A 100 1.80 0.38 7.07
N GLN A 101 2.67 0.84 7.96
CA GLN A 101 3.99 0.23 8.13
C GLN A 101 3.82 -1.14 8.77
N THR A 102 4.24 -2.19 8.05
CA THR A 102 4.20 -3.55 8.57
C THR A 102 5.44 -3.85 9.40
N ALA A 103 5.33 -4.73 10.39
CA ALA A 103 6.47 -5.18 11.17
C ALA A 103 7.57 -5.78 10.28
N GLU A 104 7.19 -6.45 9.19
CA GLU A 104 8.12 -6.95 8.18
C GLU A 104 8.92 -5.82 7.51
N MET A 105 8.27 -4.71 7.15
CA MET A 105 8.94 -3.56 6.55
C MET A 105 9.86 -2.88 7.55
N GLU A 106 9.41 -2.66 8.78
CA GLU A 106 10.23 -2.05 9.83
C GLU A 106 11.48 -2.88 10.14
N LEU A 107 11.33 -4.19 10.36
CA LEU A 107 12.44 -5.09 10.63
C LEU A 107 13.38 -5.22 9.43
N LEU A 108 12.84 -5.19 8.21
CA LEU A 108 13.64 -5.20 6.98
C LEU A 108 14.53 -3.95 6.92
N LEU A 109 13.96 -2.76 7.11
CA LEU A 109 14.71 -1.50 7.09
C LEU A 109 15.72 -1.39 8.22
N ARG A 110 15.42 -1.98 9.38
CA ARG A 110 16.27 -1.93 10.57
C ARG A 110 17.44 -2.91 10.54
N CYS A 111 17.26 -4.11 9.98
CA CYS A 111 18.26 -5.19 10.09
C CYS A 111 19.04 -5.43 8.80
N PHE A 112 18.60 -4.85 7.68
CA PHE A 112 19.17 -5.12 6.38
C PHE A 112 19.32 -3.88 5.52
N GLU A 113 20.28 -3.94 4.61
CA GLU A 113 20.57 -2.89 3.65
C GLU A 113 20.68 -3.44 2.23
N LYS A 114 20.45 -2.54 1.27
CA LYS A 114 20.72 -2.81 -0.14
C LYS A 114 22.23 -2.76 -0.36
N PRO A 115 22.86 -3.84 -0.88
CA PRO A 115 24.30 -3.84 -1.13
C PRO A 115 24.65 -2.86 -2.26
N ALA A 116 25.69 -2.04 -2.07
CA ALA A 116 26.30 -1.29 -3.17
C ALA A 116 27.08 -2.23 -4.11
N GLU A 117 27.42 -1.76 -5.33
CA GLU A 117 28.02 -2.60 -6.39
C GLU A 117 29.28 -3.38 -5.98
N TYR A 118 30.05 -2.84 -5.02
CA TYR A 118 31.33 -3.39 -4.56
C TYR A 118 31.30 -3.98 -3.15
N GLU A 119 30.12 -4.06 -2.53
CA GLU A 119 29.99 -4.55 -1.18
C GLU A 119 29.64 -6.04 -1.13
N ASN A 120 30.08 -6.71 -0.06
CA ASN A 120 29.70 -8.09 0.20
C ASN A 120 28.17 -8.18 0.40
N TYR A 121 27.54 -9.10 -0.35
CA TYR A 121 26.11 -9.37 -0.26
C TYR A 121 25.84 -10.85 0.00
N SER A 122 24.71 -11.12 0.65
CA SER A 122 24.13 -12.46 0.75
C SER A 122 22.98 -12.58 -0.25
N LEU A 123 22.78 -13.80 -0.76
CA LEU A 123 21.57 -14.14 -1.49
C LEU A 123 20.66 -14.89 -0.54
N MET A 124 19.52 -14.29 -0.19
CA MET A 124 18.56 -14.89 0.73
C MET A 124 17.17 -14.95 0.11
N THR A 125 16.48 -16.07 0.30
CA THR A 125 15.05 -16.22 0.06
C THR A 125 14.25 -15.45 1.10
N THR A 126 12.98 -15.17 0.81
CA THR A 126 12.06 -14.57 1.80
C THR A 126 12.01 -15.40 3.09
N THR A 127 12.00 -16.74 2.98
CA THR A 127 11.98 -17.63 4.15
C THR A 127 13.26 -17.51 4.98
N GLU A 128 14.44 -17.49 4.35
CA GLU A 128 15.70 -17.32 5.08
C GLU A 128 15.80 -15.96 5.78
N ILE A 129 15.23 -14.90 5.20
CA ILE A 129 15.13 -13.57 5.83
C ILE A 129 14.25 -13.65 7.08
N LEU A 130 13.08 -14.28 6.98
CA LEU A 130 12.18 -14.46 8.11
C LEU A 130 12.80 -15.31 9.22
N THR A 131 13.41 -16.46 8.87
CA THR A 131 14.08 -17.33 9.84
C THR A 131 15.23 -16.61 10.54
N TYR A 132 15.94 -15.70 9.86
CA TYR A 132 16.95 -14.87 10.50
C TYR A 132 16.33 -13.88 11.51
N LEU A 133 15.23 -13.22 11.14
CA LEU A 133 14.55 -12.26 12.02
C LEU A 133 13.88 -12.94 13.23
N ASP A 134 13.36 -14.16 13.05
CA ASP A 134 12.70 -14.97 14.09
C ASP A 134 13.62 -15.28 15.29
N ILE A 135 14.95 -15.20 15.10
CA ILE A 135 15.94 -15.32 16.18
C ILE A 135 15.87 -14.10 17.13
N TYR A 136 15.46 -12.93 16.63
CA TYR A 136 15.51 -11.66 17.34
C TYR A 136 14.14 -11.09 17.71
N THR A 137 13.06 -11.58 17.10
CA THR A 137 11.69 -11.15 17.39
C THR A 137 10.77 -12.35 17.56
N HIS A 138 9.84 -12.26 18.52
CA HIS A 138 8.77 -13.23 18.70
C HIS A 138 7.47 -12.81 18.01
N GLN A 139 7.49 -11.67 17.31
CA GLN A 139 6.33 -11.21 16.56
C GLN A 139 6.11 -12.11 15.33
N PRO A 140 4.90 -12.63 15.09
CA PRO A 140 4.63 -13.48 13.94
C PRO A 140 4.78 -12.67 12.64
N LEU A 141 5.70 -13.09 11.78
CA LEU A 141 5.96 -12.47 10.48
C LEU A 141 5.37 -13.32 9.35
N VAL A 142 4.85 -12.66 8.32
CA VAL A 142 4.17 -13.30 7.18
C VAL A 142 5.00 -13.14 5.91
N ALA A 143 5.30 -14.26 5.24
CA ALA A 143 6.11 -14.26 4.02
C ALA A 143 5.56 -13.39 2.88
N LYS A 144 4.23 -13.30 2.75
CA LYS A 144 3.60 -12.38 1.78
C LYS A 144 3.98 -10.93 2.06
N ARG A 145 3.82 -10.46 3.30
CA ARG A 145 4.14 -9.08 3.72
C ARG A 145 5.63 -8.77 3.61
N MET A 146 6.49 -9.72 3.96
CA MET A 146 7.94 -9.57 3.75
C MET A 146 8.30 -9.48 2.27
N GLY A 147 7.66 -10.25 1.40
CA GLY A 147 7.84 -10.14 -0.05
C GLY A 147 7.40 -8.78 -0.60
N GLU A 148 6.29 -8.24 -0.11
CA GLU A 148 5.79 -6.89 -0.43
C GLU A 148 6.77 -5.81 0.06
N ALA A 149 7.26 -5.93 1.29
CA ALA A 149 8.27 -5.04 1.86
C ALA A 149 9.58 -5.02 1.05
N LEU A 150 10.10 -6.19 0.68
CA LEU A 150 11.31 -6.31 -0.15
C LEU A 150 11.14 -5.64 -1.52
N LYS A 151 9.96 -5.81 -2.14
CA LYS A 151 9.64 -5.16 -3.41
C LYS A 151 9.54 -3.65 -3.24
N LYS A 152 8.84 -3.16 -2.20
CA LYS A 152 8.65 -1.73 -1.90
C LYS A 152 9.99 -1.04 -1.61
N ALA A 153 10.86 -1.67 -0.81
CA ALA A 153 12.19 -1.15 -0.49
C ALA A 153 13.18 -1.19 -1.68
N GLY A 154 12.79 -1.81 -2.81
CA GLY A 154 13.58 -1.84 -4.04
C GLY A 154 14.70 -2.88 -4.03
N TYR A 155 14.54 -4.00 -3.32
CA TYR A 155 15.51 -5.09 -3.35
C TYR A 155 15.50 -5.84 -4.69
N ILE A 156 16.68 -6.17 -5.20
CA ILE A 156 16.83 -6.86 -6.49
C ILE A 156 16.50 -8.34 -6.32
N LYS A 157 15.42 -8.78 -6.97
CA LYS A 157 14.98 -10.19 -7.03
C LYS A 157 15.70 -10.93 -8.16
N MET A 158 16.34 -12.05 -7.85
CA MET A 158 17.03 -12.91 -8.80
C MET A 158 16.47 -14.33 -8.77
N SER A 159 16.45 -15.00 -9.91
CA SER A 159 16.16 -16.44 -9.99
C SER A 159 17.47 -17.22 -9.92
N LYS A 160 17.57 -18.16 -8.97
CA LYS A 160 18.69 -19.08 -8.83
C LYS A 160 18.18 -20.51 -8.95
N ARG A 161 18.82 -21.31 -9.79
CA ARG A 161 18.54 -22.75 -9.91
C ARG A 161 19.63 -23.51 -9.16
N ARG A 162 19.23 -24.55 -8.43
CA ARG A 162 20.17 -25.53 -7.87
C ARG A 162 20.13 -26.76 -8.75
N ASN A 163 21.27 -27.10 -9.37
CA ASN A 163 21.48 -28.33 -10.14
C ASN A 163 20.36 -28.69 -11.13
N GLY A 164 19.87 -27.73 -11.92
CA GLY A 164 18.83 -27.97 -12.94
C GLY A 164 17.40 -28.14 -12.42
N GLY A 165 17.17 -28.02 -11.10
CA GLY A 165 15.83 -28.05 -10.50
C GLY A 165 15.03 -26.75 -10.68
N SER A 166 13.86 -26.71 -10.04
CA SER A 166 12.95 -25.56 -10.07
C SER A 166 13.64 -24.25 -9.65
N PRO A 167 13.31 -23.11 -10.28
CA PRO A 167 13.88 -21.82 -9.92
C PRO A 167 13.46 -21.40 -8.51
N ILE A 168 14.42 -20.97 -7.70
CA ILE A 168 14.21 -20.35 -6.40
C ILE A 168 14.47 -18.86 -6.54
N TYR A 169 13.57 -18.03 -6.00
CA TYR A 169 13.75 -16.58 -6.00
C TYR A 169 14.49 -16.13 -4.74
N VAL A 170 15.58 -15.41 -4.94
CA VAL A 170 16.44 -14.86 -3.89
C VAL A 170 16.61 -13.35 -4.06
N TYR A 171 16.92 -12.65 -2.97
CA TYR A 171 17.17 -11.22 -2.95
C TYR A 171 18.62 -10.96 -2.59
N LYS A 172 19.25 -9.99 -3.28
CA LYS A 172 20.57 -9.47 -2.88
C LYS A 172 20.39 -8.60 -1.65
N ILE A 173 20.94 -9.02 -0.52
CA ILE A 173 20.72 -8.34 0.76
C ILE A 173 22.00 -8.35 1.60
N ARG A 174 22.25 -7.26 2.32
CA ARG A 174 23.32 -7.15 3.32
C ARG A 174 22.70 -7.15 4.71
N LYS A 175 23.23 -7.98 5.61
CA LYS A 175 22.84 -7.97 7.02
C LYS A 175 23.64 -6.89 7.74
N ILE A 176 22.99 -6.06 8.54
CA ILE A 176 23.68 -5.13 9.44
C ILE A 176 24.24 -5.93 10.62
N LEU A 177 25.54 -5.82 10.84
CA LEU A 177 26.25 -6.54 11.90
C LEU A 177 26.99 -5.54 12.82
N PRO A 178 26.86 -5.65 14.15
CA PRO A 178 25.97 -6.56 14.87
C PRO A 178 24.48 -6.23 14.62
N CYS A 179 23.59 -7.22 14.80
CA CYS A 179 22.16 -7.01 14.57
C CYS A 179 21.62 -5.89 15.48
N PRO A 180 21.03 -4.81 14.92
CA PRO A 180 20.57 -3.65 15.69
C PRO A 180 19.44 -3.93 16.70
N LEU A 181 18.81 -5.11 16.63
CA LEU A 181 17.79 -5.55 17.59
C LEU A 181 18.39 -6.01 18.93
N LEU A 182 19.67 -6.41 18.96
CA LEU A 182 20.33 -6.87 20.19
C LEU A 182 20.66 -5.72 21.16
N GLN A 183 20.89 -4.50 20.64
CA GLN A 183 21.30 -3.35 21.46
C GLN A 183 20.13 -2.68 22.20
N THR A 184 18.90 -2.80 21.69
CA THR A 184 17.72 -2.18 22.29
C THR A 184 17.28 -2.84 23.60
N CYS A 185 17.57 -4.13 23.79
CA CYS A 185 17.23 -4.83 25.04
C CYS A 185 18.24 -4.58 26.18
N SER A 186 19.44 -4.06 25.87
CA SER A 186 20.50 -3.85 26.87
C SER A 186 20.47 -2.47 27.54
N SER A 187 19.64 -1.55 27.03
CA SER A 187 19.66 -0.13 27.44
C SER A 187 18.50 0.26 28.37
N GLN A 188 17.68 -0.70 28.79
CA GLN A 188 16.53 -0.50 29.71
C GLN A 188 16.61 -1.37 30.98
N MET A 189 17.82 -1.73 31.41
CA MET A 189 18.05 -2.30 32.74
C MET A 189 18.92 -1.38 33.59
#